data_AF-A0A956FMR4-F1
#
_entry.id   AF-A0A956FMR4-F1
#
_cell.length_a   1.000
_cell.length_b   1.000
_cell.length_c   1.000
_cell.angle_alpha   90.00
_cell.angle_beta   90.00
_cell.angle_gamma   90.00
#
_symmetry.space_group_name_H-M   'P 1'
#
loop_
_entity.id
_entity.type
_entity.pdbx_description
1 polymer ?
#
loop_
_entity_poly.entity_id
_entity_poly.type
_entity_poly.pdbx_seq_one_letter_code
_entity_poly.pdbx_strand_id
1 'polypeptide(L)'
;MKRADLMRHHTWIMSAALAVPTACAGAVDEGDRNARSGSAAASDLVEIDVTDSCIVGAPEDGIWNNVMVGSEIEVGQNETNAFYYTLVVPVLDEARYGEAYIEMRGQYPNARFASFRSESLAEGWATIDTRFDYQVDPDEGSVNPYRGLPYPADGSQSVDYTLRLSVNDIPDQIHDPDGDDELFVGYSSEGVLQDSATIVNRIYRSRATGEDGRVDPKGGVPLPRVFYVYDPATATPETPRDALAFCDLIDRSAAEASEQVFLATDAIADREALTVLRSAGTADVPGYEPPEGVDWWVFSSIEETLRLAFPHGDAPEPGTSEPSLEYDYLSAFFDPKRGTEGEVLVFRFKAPESPDDDDIITNDSTPLRYWSVCPMQTLNFMYTYPRCIADHELVRDPDDAAFVTVVMSLPENRPRGLCSTLSDEHPVRCRYNWIPFPGPVSAVSLRQRAHNAALFPESVKTFTGNPSCSRDLYEHMGAYYPSGRYCSKRQFESGACTISAPVFGDGCASIPPQ
;
A
#
# COMPACT_ATOMS: atom_id res chain seq x y z
N MET A 1 7.89 8.52 27.20
CA MET A 1 7.69 9.66 26.27
C MET A 1 6.54 10.51 26.75
N LYS A 2 6.66 11.84 26.72
CA LYS A 2 5.56 12.74 27.09
C LYS A 2 4.63 12.92 25.89
N ARG A 3 3.32 12.93 26.13
CA ARG A 3 2.21 13.07 25.16
C ARG A 3 2.41 14.20 24.14
N ALA A 4 3.13 15.27 24.50
CA ALA A 4 3.42 16.41 23.63
C ALA A 4 4.51 16.14 22.56
N ASP A 5 5.42 15.19 22.79
CA ASP A 5 6.50 14.89 21.84
C ASP A 5 6.01 13.97 20.71
N LEU A 6 5.10 13.03 21.01
CA LEU A 6 4.41 12.23 19.99
C LEU A 6 3.53 13.12 19.08
N MET A 7 2.86 14.14 19.65
CA MET A 7 1.98 15.04 18.90
C MET A 7 2.71 15.98 17.92
N ARG A 8 4.01 16.27 18.12
CA ARG A 8 4.80 17.08 17.18
C ARG A 8 5.33 16.28 15.99
N HIS A 9 5.60 14.98 16.15
CA HIS A 9 6.02 14.14 15.04
C HIS A 9 4.89 13.88 14.03
N HIS A 10 3.66 13.68 14.48
CA HIS A 10 2.55 13.26 13.61
C HIS A 10 2.02 14.34 12.66
N THR A 11 1.92 15.59 13.13
CA THR A 11 1.58 16.71 12.23
C THR A 11 2.74 16.96 11.26
N TRP A 12 3.98 16.65 11.67
CA TRP A 12 5.15 16.82 10.83
C TRP A 12 5.23 15.78 9.71
N ILE A 13 4.87 14.50 9.93
CA ILE A 13 4.99 13.46 8.88
C ILE A 13 4.06 13.71 7.69
N MET A 14 2.76 13.98 7.92
CA MET A 14 1.84 14.27 6.80
C MET A 14 2.03 15.67 6.23
N SER A 15 2.33 16.67 7.06
CA SER A 15 2.68 17.98 6.53
C SER A 15 4.05 17.99 5.85
N ALA A 16 5.00 17.10 6.14
CA ALA A 16 6.30 17.03 5.46
C ALA A 16 6.27 16.16 4.21
N ALA A 17 5.35 15.18 4.11
CA ALA A 17 5.08 14.44 2.89
C ALA A 17 4.41 15.30 1.80
N LEU A 18 3.83 16.44 2.19
CA LEU A 18 3.04 17.32 1.33
C LEU A 18 3.33 18.82 1.53
N ALA A 19 4.37 19.17 2.29
CA ALA A 19 4.81 20.57 2.43
C ALA A 19 5.49 20.96 1.13
N VAL A 20 4.74 21.68 0.29
CA VAL A 20 5.30 22.41 -0.85
C VAL A 20 6.22 23.51 -0.29
N PRO A 21 7.54 23.48 -0.53
CA PRO A 21 8.40 24.60 -0.19
C PRO A 21 7.93 25.83 -0.97
N THR A 22 7.81 26.98 -0.29
CA THR A 22 7.30 28.18 -0.94
C THR A 22 8.40 28.87 -1.77
N ALA A 23 8.06 29.11 -3.04
CA ALA A 23 8.69 29.97 -4.04
C ALA A 23 9.96 29.48 -4.77
N CYS A 24 9.78 29.15 -6.05
CA CYS A 24 10.80 29.02 -7.08
C CYS A 24 11.58 30.34 -7.32
N ALA A 25 12.84 30.42 -6.88
CA ALA A 25 13.76 31.54 -7.20
C ALA A 25 15.22 31.09 -7.39
N GLY A 26 15.45 29.82 -7.77
CA GLY A 26 16.75 29.33 -8.20
C GLY A 26 16.96 29.59 -9.70
N ALA A 27 18.17 29.99 -10.10
CA ALA A 27 18.51 30.12 -11.52
C ALA A 27 18.59 28.72 -12.15
N VAL A 28 17.70 28.42 -13.09
CA VAL A 28 17.80 27.25 -13.97
C VAL A 28 19.03 27.45 -14.85
N ASP A 29 19.97 26.51 -14.85
CA ASP A 29 21.13 26.56 -15.74
C ASP A 29 20.64 26.26 -17.17
N GLU A 30 20.93 27.14 -18.14
CA GLU A 30 20.45 27.01 -19.54
C GLU A 30 21.04 25.76 -20.26
N GLY A 31 21.87 24.96 -19.59
CA GLY A 31 22.61 23.82 -20.12
C GLY A 31 21.83 22.51 -20.33
N ASP A 32 20.60 22.39 -19.84
CA ASP A 32 19.87 21.09 -19.83
C ASP A 32 19.02 20.78 -21.09
N ARG A 33 19.15 21.56 -22.17
CA ARG A 33 18.55 21.23 -23.47
C ARG A 33 19.38 20.17 -24.23
N ASN A 34 19.47 18.95 -23.71
CA ASN A 34 20.13 17.86 -24.41
C ASN A 34 19.13 17.06 -25.25
N ALA A 35 19.11 17.33 -26.57
CA ALA A 35 18.39 16.51 -27.55
C ALA A 35 19.09 15.15 -27.75
N ARG A 36 18.33 14.05 -27.75
CA ARG A 36 18.83 12.70 -28.09
C ARG A 36 19.47 12.69 -29.48
N SER A 37 20.71 12.20 -29.57
CA SER A 37 21.38 11.88 -30.85
C SER A 37 21.50 10.36 -31.00
N GLY A 38 20.41 9.72 -31.41
CA GLY A 38 20.35 8.29 -31.75
C GLY A 38 19.22 8.07 -32.75
N SER A 39 19.51 7.42 -33.88
CA SER A 39 18.59 7.18 -35.01
C SER A 39 17.28 6.47 -34.58
N ALA A 40 16.10 6.69 -35.13
CA ALA A 40 15.71 7.11 -36.48
C ALA A 40 14.33 7.79 -36.43
N ALA A 41 14.12 8.79 -37.31
CA ALA A 41 13.05 9.79 -37.27
C ALA A 41 13.09 10.61 -35.96
N ALA A 42 13.90 11.69 -35.95
CA ALA A 42 13.88 12.65 -34.86
C ALA A 42 12.44 13.15 -34.71
N SER A 43 11.75 12.67 -33.68
CA SER A 43 10.49 13.24 -33.29
C SER A 43 10.80 14.69 -32.88
N ASP A 44 10.01 15.65 -33.36
CA ASP A 44 10.17 17.06 -33.02
C ASP A 44 9.77 17.37 -31.56
N LEU A 45 9.72 16.33 -30.71
CA LEU A 45 9.35 16.42 -29.30
C LEU A 45 10.41 17.19 -28.52
N VAL A 46 9.93 18.01 -27.59
CA VAL A 46 10.77 18.69 -26.61
C VAL A 46 10.67 17.93 -25.29
N GLU A 47 11.82 17.51 -24.78
CA GLU A 47 11.95 16.86 -23.47
C GLU A 47 12.59 17.83 -22.48
N ILE A 48 12.00 17.95 -21.30
CA ILE A 48 12.48 18.80 -20.22
C ILE A 48 12.61 17.93 -18.97
N ASP A 49 13.82 17.77 -18.46
CA ASP A 49 14.02 17.14 -17.15
C ASP A 49 13.59 18.10 -16.04
N VAL A 50 12.65 17.64 -15.22
CA VAL A 50 12.03 18.41 -14.14
C VAL A 50 12.33 17.80 -12.77
N THR A 51 13.18 16.77 -12.70
CA THR A 51 13.53 16.02 -11.48
C THR A 51 14.06 16.95 -10.38
N ASP A 52 14.99 17.83 -10.72
CA ASP A 52 15.67 18.72 -9.77
C ASP A 52 15.21 20.18 -9.86
N SER A 53 14.44 20.52 -10.91
CA SER A 53 14.08 21.90 -11.24
C SER A 53 12.90 22.44 -10.43
N CYS A 54 12.02 21.56 -9.95
CA CYS A 54 10.71 21.96 -9.42
C CYS A 54 10.62 22.12 -7.91
N ILE A 55 11.73 21.97 -7.17
CA ILE A 55 11.70 22.14 -5.72
C ILE A 55 12.81 23.08 -5.26
N VAL A 56 12.44 24.25 -4.72
CA VAL A 56 13.38 25.13 -4.02
C VAL A 56 13.60 24.64 -2.60
N GLY A 57 14.84 24.25 -2.31
CA GLY A 57 15.23 23.73 -1.00
C GLY A 57 14.93 22.23 -0.82
N ALA A 58 14.85 21.49 -1.93
CA ALA A 58 14.53 20.07 -1.94
C ALA A 58 15.50 19.26 -1.05
N PRO A 59 15.02 18.17 -0.42
CA PRO A 59 15.89 17.10 0.07
C PRO A 59 16.75 16.54 -1.09
N GLU A 60 17.75 15.71 -0.77
CA GLU A 60 18.65 15.06 -1.75
C GLU A 60 17.93 14.21 -2.83
N ASP A 61 16.61 14.02 -2.70
CA ASP A 61 15.78 13.12 -3.51
C ASP A 61 14.96 13.83 -4.61
N GLY A 62 15.16 15.14 -4.83
CA GLY A 62 14.54 15.89 -5.93
C GLY A 62 13.02 16.03 -5.77
N ILE A 63 12.27 15.97 -6.88
CA ILE A 63 10.79 16.10 -6.95
C ILE A 63 10.01 15.03 -6.18
N TRP A 64 10.66 13.92 -5.83
CA TRP A 64 10.05 12.89 -4.99
C TRP A 64 9.99 13.36 -3.54
N ASN A 65 8.79 13.34 -2.95
CA ASN A 65 8.64 13.62 -1.54
C ASN A 65 9.37 12.56 -0.70
N ASN A 66 9.79 12.97 0.50
CA ASN A 66 10.64 12.19 1.40
C ASN A 66 10.18 10.73 1.55
N VAL A 67 11.17 9.84 1.69
CA VAL A 67 10.98 8.44 2.05
C VAL A 67 10.05 8.34 3.25
N MET A 68 8.89 7.73 3.05
CA MET A 68 8.13 7.24 4.18
C MET A 68 8.54 5.78 4.41
N VAL A 69 9.21 5.50 5.52
CA VAL A 69 9.53 4.12 5.91
C VAL A 69 8.27 3.54 6.52
N GLY A 70 7.72 2.44 5.99
CA GLY A 70 6.42 1.95 6.43
C GLY A 70 6.33 1.60 7.92
N SER A 71 7.47 1.36 8.60
CA SER A 71 7.52 1.23 10.06
C SER A 71 7.28 2.52 10.84
N GLU A 72 7.45 3.68 10.22
CA GLU A 72 7.30 5.02 10.82
C GLU A 72 5.93 5.65 10.53
N ILE A 73 5.20 5.10 9.56
CA ILE A 73 3.90 5.61 9.16
C ILE A 73 2.80 4.90 9.96
N GLU A 74 2.17 5.63 10.88
CA GLU A 74 1.02 5.12 11.65
C GLU A 74 -0.30 5.18 10.86
N VAL A 75 -0.28 5.78 9.67
CA VAL A 75 -1.45 6.11 8.86
C VAL A 75 -1.31 5.53 7.45
N GLY A 76 -2.35 4.90 6.95
CA GLY A 76 -2.23 3.99 5.84
C GLY A 76 -1.76 2.63 6.34
N GLN A 77 -2.04 1.66 5.51
CA GLN A 77 -1.88 0.26 5.77
C GLN A 77 -0.42 -0.16 5.53
N ASN A 78 0.56 0.46 6.19
CA ASN A 78 1.95 0.36 5.73
C ASN A 78 2.71 -0.85 6.27
N GLU A 79 3.68 -1.30 5.48
CA GLU A 79 4.48 -2.48 5.75
C GLU A 79 5.89 -2.11 6.25
N THR A 80 6.39 -2.83 7.26
CA THR A 80 7.63 -2.50 7.98
C THR A 80 8.88 -2.39 7.11
N ASN A 81 8.92 -3.16 6.02
CA ASN A 81 10.06 -3.27 5.13
C ASN A 81 9.74 -2.72 3.74
N ALA A 82 8.81 -1.77 3.66
CA ALA A 82 8.44 -1.06 2.45
C ALA A 82 8.84 0.41 2.57
N PHE A 83 9.36 0.94 1.47
CA PHE A 83 9.70 2.34 1.31
C PHE A 83 8.75 2.95 0.28
N TYR A 84 8.15 4.08 0.63
CA TYR A 84 7.18 4.77 -0.21
C TYR A 84 7.73 6.14 -0.59
N TYR A 85 7.67 6.43 -1.87
CA TYR A 85 8.01 7.72 -2.45
C TYR A 85 6.79 8.23 -3.17
N THR A 86 6.41 9.48 -2.92
CA THR A 86 5.25 10.07 -3.56
C THR A 86 5.66 11.22 -4.45
N LEU A 87 4.95 11.38 -5.56
CA LEU A 87 5.15 12.42 -6.55
C LEU A 87 3.76 12.93 -6.93
N VAL A 88 3.50 14.23 -6.77
CA VAL A 88 2.28 14.85 -7.27
C VAL A 88 2.60 15.48 -8.62
N VAL A 89 1.82 15.15 -9.64
CA VAL A 89 1.99 15.67 -11.01
C VAL A 89 0.69 16.27 -11.52
N PRO A 90 0.77 17.27 -12.41
CA PRO A 90 -0.39 17.73 -13.13
C PRO A 90 -0.88 16.68 -14.11
N VAL A 91 -2.19 16.67 -14.33
CA VAL A 91 -2.81 15.85 -15.37
C VAL A 91 -2.78 16.63 -16.68
N LEU A 92 -2.10 16.07 -17.68
CA LEU A 92 -1.86 16.71 -18.96
C LEU A 92 -2.85 16.21 -20.01
N ASP A 93 -4.10 16.69 -19.97
CA ASP A 93 -5.10 16.34 -20.99
C ASP A 93 -4.79 17.01 -22.35
N GLU A 94 -5.08 16.30 -23.44
CA GLU A 94 -4.75 16.75 -24.80
C GLU A 94 -5.47 18.05 -25.18
N ALA A 95 -6.70 18.25 -24.69
CA ALA A 95 -7.48 19.44 -25.02
C ALA A 95 -6.87 20.72 -24.43
N ARG A 96 -6.28 20.62 -23.23
CA ARG A 96 -5.64 21.73 -22.53
C ARG A 96 -4.17 21.91 -22.94
N TYR A 97 -3.40 20.82 -23.10
CA TYR A 97 -1.95 20.89 -23.24
C TYR A 97 -1.40 20.38 -24.58
N GLY A 98 -2.25 19.93 -25.50
CA GLY A 98 -1.81 19.28 -26.75
C GLY A 98 -1.23 17.90 -26.47
N GLU A 99 -0.42 17.38 -27.39
CA GLU A 99 0.29 16.11 -27.16
C GLU A 99 1.45 16.34 -26.18
N ALA A 100 1.12 16.34 -24.89
CA ALA A 100 2.04 16.51 -23.78
C ALA A 100 1.84 15.41 -22.75
N TYR A 101 2.92 14.93 -22.15
CA TYR A 101 2.89 13.84 -21.18
C TYR A 101 4.11 13.88 -20.25
N ILE A 102 4.09 13.01 -19.23
CA ILE A 102 5.21 12.84 -18.31
C ILE A 102 5.81 11.45 -18.52
N GLU A 103 7.13 11.35 -18.49
CA GLU A 103 7.86 10.08 -18.43
C GLU A 103 8.64 9.98 -17.12
N MET A 104 8.64 8.80 -16.53
CA MET A 104 9.53 8.43 -15.45
C MET A 104 10.60 7.49 -16.01
N ARG A 105 11.87 7.91 -15.97
CA ARG A 105 13.01 7.15 -16.47
C ARG A 105 13.88 6.74 -15.29
N GLY A 106 14.06 5.45 -15.09
CA GLY A 106 14.70 4.93 -13.88
C GLY A 106 15.44 3.64 -14.09
N GLN A 107 15.83 3.03 -12.98
CA GLN A 107 16.46 1.72 -12.93
C GLN A 107 15.64 0.79 -12.03
N TYR A 108 15.49 -0.48 -12.42
CA TYR A 108 14.84 -1.46 -11.55
C TYR A 108 15.61 -1.57 -10.24
N PRO A 109 14.99 -1.38 -9.07
CA PRO A 109 15.69 -1.47 -7.80
C PRO A 109 16.10 -2.91 -7.47
N ASN A 110 17.19 -3.10 -6.72
CA ASN A 110 17.50 -4.40 -6.13
C ASN A 110 16.60 -4.66 -4.92
N ALA A 111 15.36 -5.06 -5.19
CA ALA A 111 14.34 -5.30 -4.19
C ALA A 111 13.59 -6.60 -4.48
N ARG A 112 12.79 -7.08 -3.53
CA ARG A 112 11.93 -8.26 -3.74
C ARG A 112 10.77 -7.94 -4.67
N PHE A 113 10.20 -6.74 -4.52
CA PHE A 113 9.05 -6.26 -5.27
C PHE A 113 9.07 -4.74 -5.31
N ALA A 114 8.69 -4.17 -6.45
CA ALA A 114 8.47 -2.74 -6.62
C ALA A 114 7.21 -2.49 -7.45
N SER A 115 6.58 -1.34 -7.22
CA SER A 115 5.42 -0.91 -8.01
C SER A 115 5.30 0.59 -8.13
N PHE A 116 4.68 1.03 -9.21
CA PHE A 116 4.17 2.38 -9.42
C PHE A 116 2.65 2.35 -9.36
N ARG A 117 2.08 3.30 -8.64
CA ARG A 117 0.64 3.44 -8.54
C ARG A 117 0.23 4.87 -8.80
N SER A 118 -0.88 5.06 -9.51
CA SER A 118 -1.56 6.35 -9.54
C SER A 118 -2.75 6.35 -8.60
N GLU A 119 -2.86 7.38 -7.77
CA GLU A 119 -3.93 7.55 -6.79
C GLU A 119 -4.64 8.90 -6.97
N SER A 120 -5.97 8.87 -6.79
CA SER A 120 -6.86 10.04 -6.77
C SER A 120 -6.99 10.55 -5.33
N LEU A 121 -6.47 11.76 -5.06
CA LEU A 121 -6.59 12.40 -3.74
C LEU A 121 -8.02 12.88 -3.46
N ALA A 122 -8.75 13.27 -4.50
CA ALA A 122 -10.12 13.73 -4.40
C ALA A 122 -11.06 12.64 -3.85
N GLU A 123 -10.70 11.37 -4.03
CA GLU A 123 -11.46 10.19 -3.57
C GLU A 123 -10.74 9.45 -2.43
N GLY A 124 -9.97 10.18 -1.61
CA GLY A 124 -9.35 9.59 -0.42
C GLY A 124 -8.28 8.55 -0.75
N TRP A 125 -7.45 8.81 -1.76
CA TRP A 125 -6.36 7.94 -2.22
C TRP A 125 -6.83 6.66 -2.93
N ALA A 126 -7.98 6.74 -3.62
CA ALA A 126 -8.44 5.64 -4.47
C ALA A 126 -7.38 5.31 -5.53
N THR A 127 -7.07 4.02 -5.68
CA THR A 127 -6.11 3.56 -6.70
C THR A 127 -6.75 3.64 -8.08
N ILE A 128 -6.17 4.45 -8.97
CA ILE A 128 -6.60 4.58 -10.37
C ILE A 128 -5.98 3.45 -11.18
N ASP A 129 -4.66 3.27 -11.08
CA ASP A 129 -3.91 2.26 -11.83
C ASP A 129 -2.67 1.81 -11.05
N THR A 130 -2.13 0.65 -11.40
CA THR A 130 -0.86 0.15 -10.89
C THR A 130 -0.06 -0.58 -11.95
N ARG A 131 1.23 -0.26 -12.02
CA ARG A 131 2.25 -1.05 -12.73
C ARG A 131 3.21 -1.72 -11.76
N PHE A 132 3.26 -3.04 -11.79
CA PHE A 132 4.25 -3.82 -11.07
C PHE A 132 5.57 -3.87 -11.85
N ASP A 133 6.67 -4.06 -11.12
CA ASP A 133 8.02 -4.11 -11.68
C ASP A 133 8.18 -5.03 -12.91
N TYR A 134 7.55 -6.20 -12.91
CA TYR A 134 7.63 -7.21 -13.97
C TYR A 134 6.76 -6.87 -15.18
N GLN A 135 5.85 -5.90 -15.04
CA GLN A 135 4.98 -5.45 -16.13
C GLN A 135 5.64 -4.35 -16.94
N VAL A 136 6.52 -3.54 -16.34
CA VAL A 136 7.29 -2.52 -17.06
C VAL A 136 8.36 -3.20 -17.92
N ASP A 137 8.38 -2.93 -19.22
CA ASP A 137 9.41 -3.37 -20.15
C ASP A 137 10.73 -2.61 -19.90
N PRO A 138 11.88 -3.28 -20.05
CA PRO A 138 13.16 -2.62 -19.97
C PRO A 138 13.43 -1.78 -21.23
N ASP A 139 14.20 -0.71 -21.08
CA ASP A 139 14.70 0.08 -22.21
C ASP A 139 15.54 -0.79 -23.17
N GLU A 140 15.74 -0.33 -24.42
CA GLU A 140 16.55 -1.05 -25.40
C GLU A 140 17.98 -1.32 -24.88
N GLY A 141 18.35 -2.60 -24.77
CA GLY A 141 19.65 -3.05 -24.27
C GLY A 141 19.71 -3.25 -22.74
N SER A 142 18.65 -2.89 -22.02
CA SER A 142 18.47 -3.21 -20.60
C SER A 142 17.78 -4.56 -20.40
N VAL A 143 17.79 -5.04 -19.16
CA VAL A 143 17.07 -6.23 -18.73
C VAL A 143 16.14 -5.90 -17.57
N ASN A 144 14.97 -6.54 -17.52
CA ASN A 144 14.09 -6.49 -16.36
C ASN A 144 14.40 -7.71 -15.45
N PRO A 145 15.05 -7.53 -14.28
CA PRO A 145 15.41 -8.64 -13.41
C PRO A 145 14.19 -9.37 -12.86
N TYR A 146 13.04 -8.70 -12.72
CA TYR A 146 11.79 -9.27 -12.21
C TYR A 146 11.08 -10.23 -13.17
N ARG A 147 11.65 -10.43 -14.37
CA ARG A 147 11.22 -11.43 -15.36
C ARG A 147 12.09 -12.70 -15.36
N GLY A 148 12.73 -13.00 -14.23
CA GLY A 148 13.36 -14.31 -13.96
C GLY A 148 14.86 -14.31 -14.23
N LEU A 149 15.43 -13.11 -14.30
CA LEU A 149 16.85 -12.91 -14.47
C LEU A 149 17.46 -12.55 -13.12
N PRO A 150 18.66 -13.07 -12.79
CA PRO A 150 19.41 -12.58 -11.64
C PRO A 150 19.62 -11.07 -11.74
N TYR A 151 19.54 -10.36 -10.62
CA TYR A 151 19.85 -8.94 -10.59
C TYR A 151 21.34 -8.73 -10.93
N PRO A 152 21.68 -7.88 -11.93
CA PRO A 152 23.07 -7.63 -12.30
C PRO A 152 23.73 -6.66 -11.31
N ALA A 153 23.94 -7.12 -10.07
CA ALA A 153 24.47 -6.31 -8.96
C ALA A 153 25.90 -5.77 -9.22
N ASP A 154 26.63 -6.37 -10.16
CA ASP A 154 27.96 -5.92 -10.60
C ASP A 154 27.91 -4.88 -11.73
N GLY A 155 26.71 -4.49 -12.18
CA GLY A 155 26.51 -3.58 -13.31
C GLY A 155 26.89 -4.19 -14.67
N SER A 156 26.97 -5.52 -14.77
CA SER A 156 27.30 -6.22 -16.04
C SER A 156 26.22 -6.06 -17.12
N GLN A 157 24.99 -5.71 -16.73
CA GLN A 157 23.87 -5.42 -17.62
C GLN A 157 23.13 -4.19 -17.11
N SER A 158 22.60 -3.39 -18.04
CA SER A 158 21.75 -2.27 -17.66
C SER A 158 20.37 -2.75 -17.23
N VAL A 159 19.74 -2.01 -16.32
CA VAL A 159 18.41 -2.30 -15.77
C VAL A 159 17.52 -1.06 -15.90
N ASP A 160 17.73 -0.28 -16.95
CA ASP A 160 16.98 0.95 -17.19
C ASP A 160 15.57 0.65 -17.71
N TYR A 161 14.61 1.50 -17.39
CA TYR A 161 13.25 1.50 -17.93
C TYR A 161 12.72 2.92 -18.11
N THR A 162 11.68 3.04 -18.94
CA THR A 162 10.89 4.25 -19.13
C THR A 162 9.42 3.92 -18.92
N LEU A 163 8.74 4.65 -18.03
CA LEU A 163 7.30 4.51 -17.75
C LEU A 163 6.60 5.83 -18.06
N ARG A 164 5.65 5.81 -18.99
CA ARG A 164 4.86 6.99 -19.38
C ARG A 164 3.64 7.15 -18.47
N LEU A 165 3.29 8.39 -18.12
CA LEU A 165 2.03 8.71 -17.45
C LEU A 165 1.01 9.12 -18.51
N SER A 166 -0.10 8.38 -18.60
CA SER A 166 -1.09 8.52 -19.67
C SER A 166 -2.44 8.98 -19.11
N VAL A 167 -3.04 9.98 -19.76
CA VAL A 167 -4.39 10.50 -19.47
C VAL A 167 -5.38 10.02 -20.54
N ASN A 168 -4.96 9.13 -21.45
CA ASN A 168 -5.86 8.64 -22.50
C ASN A 168 -6.87 7.65 -21.92
N ASP A 169 -8.10 7.68 -22.48
CA ASP A 169 -9.28 6.87 -22.15
C ASP A 169 -8.97 5.77 -21.12
N ILE A 170 -9.39 5.95 -19.86
CA ILE A 170 -9.37 4.85 -18.88
C ILE A 170 -10.04 3.69 -19.60
N PRO A 171 -9.31 2.60 -19.90
CA PRO A 171 -9.94 1.50 -20.60
C PRO A 171 -11.10 1.04 -19.71
N ASP A 172 -12.26 0.71 -20.30
CA ASP A 172 -13.41 0.14 -19.59
C ASP A 172 -13.01 -1.09 -18.71
N GLN A 173 -11.79 -1.61 -18.92
CA GLN A 173 -11.10 -2.58 -18.07
C GLN A 173 -9.63 -2.14 -17.88
N ILE A 174 -9.25 -1.65 -16.69
CA ILE A 174 -7.87 -1.37 -16.24
C ILE A 174 -7.06 -2.70 -16.09
N HIS A 175 -7.21 -3.64 -17.02
CA HIS A 175 -6.92 -5.06 -16.78
C HIS A 175 -6.15 -5.76 -17.89
N ASP A 176 -5.49 -5.03 -18.77
CA ASP A 176 -4.49 -5.68 -19.61
C ASP A 176 -3.10 -5.60 -18.95
N PRO A 177 -2.65 -6.67 -18.26
CA PRO A 177 -1.29 -6.74 -17.73
C PRO A 177 -0.23 -6.78 -18.83
N ASP A 178 -0.62 -6.99 -20.10
CA ASP A 178 0.28 -7.09 -21.25
C ASP A 178 0.33 -5.78 -22.07
N GLY A 179 -0.30 -4.70 -21.58
CA GLY A 179 -0.30 -3.39 -22.24
C GLY A 179 1.00 -2.60 -22.05
N ASP A 180 1.23 -1.65 -22.96
CA ASP A 180 2.35 -0.72 -23.06
C ASP A 180 2.82 -0.14 -21.71
N ASP A 181 4.09 0.32 -21.64
CA ASP A 181 4.73 1.00 -20.49
C ASP A 181 4.05 2.33 -20.10
N GLU A 182 2.77 2.29 -19.78
CA GLU A 182 1.92 3.41 -19.44
C GLU A 182 1.25 3.16 -18.09
N LEU A 183 1.40 4.10 -17.16
CA LEU A 183 0.60 4.19 -15.94
C LEU A 183 -0.51 5.20 -16.18
N PHE A 184 -1.77 4.76 -16.07
CA PHE A 184 -2.91 5.65 -16.24
C PHE A 184 -3.07 6.59 -15.04
N VAL A 185 -3.34 7.86 -15.33
CA VAL A 185 -3.44 8.91 -14.31
C VAL A 185 -4.60 9.86 -14.59
N GLY A 186 -5.00 10.60 -13.56
CA GLY A 186 -5.78 11.81 -13.74
C GLY A 186 -7.28 11.63 -13.85
N TYR A 187 -7.82 10.49 -13.47
CA TYR A 187 -9.25 10.28 -13.37
C TYR A 187 -9.66 9.79 -12.00
N SER A 188 -10.88 10.13 -11.62
CA SER A 188 -11.56 9.57 -10.47
C SER A 188 -12.12 8.17 -10.81
N SER A 189 -12.47 7.38 -9.79
CA SER A 189 -13.19 6.10 -9.92
C SER A 189 -14.51 6.21 -10.70
N GLU A 190 -15.12 7.40 -10.72
CA GLU A 190 -16.31 7.72 -11.51
C GLU A 190 -15.99 8.16 -12.96
N GLY A 191 -14.71 8.14 -13.35
CA GLY A 191 -14.25 8.57 -14.67
C GLY A 191 -14.16 10.10 -14.84
N VAL A 192 -14.16 10.86 -13.74
CA VAL A 192 -14.06 12.33 -13.79
C VAL A 192 -12.60 12.75 -13.84
N LEU A 193 -12.22 13.49 -14.89
CA LEU A 193 -10.88 14.06 -15.04
C LEU A 193 -10.53 14.96 -13.84
N GLN A 194 -9.36 14.74 -13.27
CA GLN A 194 -8.76 15.49 -12.17
C GLN A 194 -7.68 16.42 -12.71
N ASP A 195 -7.37 17.51 -11.99
CA ASP A 195 -6.27 18.42 -12.37
C ASP A 195 -4.89 17.91 -11.94
N SER A 196 -4.84 16.94 -11.01
CA SER A 196 -3.61 16.35 -10.50
C SER A 196 -3.74 14.84 -10.26
N ALA A 197 -2.61 14.16 -10.26
CA ALA A 197 -2.50 12.76 -9.87
C ALA A 197 -1.35 12.58 -8.88
N THR A 198 -1.50 11.64 -7.95
CA THR A 198 -0.42 11.26 -7.04
C THR A 198 0.14 9.92 -7.45
N ILE A 199 1.44 9.90 -7.77
CA ILE A 199 2.18 8.69 -8.07
C ILE A 199 2.85 8.19 -6.79
N VAL A 200 2.65 6.93 -6.46
CA VAL A 200 3.32 6.27 -5.35
C VAL A 200 4.25 5.20 -5.90
N ASN A 201 5.56 5.41 -5.76
CA ASN A 201 6.57 4.38 -6.00
C ASN A 201 6.83 3.64 -4.69
N ARG A 202 6.70 2.32 -4.72
CA ARG A 202 6.86 1.47 -3.55
C ARG A 202 7.96 0.46 -3.77
N ILE A 203 8.90 0.39 -2.84
CA ILE A 203 10.02 -0.55 -2.87
C ILE A 203 9.94 -1.44 -1.65
N TYR A 204 9.72 -2.73 -1.87
CA TYR A 204 9.57 -3.73 -0.82
C TYR A 204 10.86 -4.53 -0.70
N ARG A 205 11.40 -4.55 0.53
CA ARG A 205 12.55 -5.40 0.89
C ARG A 205 13.72 -5.16 -0.04
N SER A 206 14.20 -3.91 -0.03
CA SER A 206 15.48 -3.59 -0.65
C SER A 206 16.57 -4.51 -0.10
N ARG A 207 17.36 -5.07 -1.00
CA ARG A 207 18.55 -5.88 -0.72
C ARG A 207 19.83 -5.08 -0.86
N ALA A 208 19.75 -3.89 -1.45
CA ALA A 208 20.87 -2.99 -1.51
C ALA A 208 21.18 -2.46 -0.11
N THR A 209 22.47 -2.28 0.16
CA THR A 209 22.96 -1.65 1.38
C THR A 209 23.64 -0.35 1.03
N GLY A 210 23.31 0.72 1.75
CA GLY A 210 24.00 2.00 1.64
C GLY A 210 25.43 1.93 2.16
N GLU A 211 26.17 3.03 2.04
CA GLU A 211 27.56 3.14 2.48
C GLU A 211 27.74 2.89 4.00
N ASP A 212 26.71 3.14 4.79
CA ASP A 212 26.68 2.92 6.23
C ASP A 212 26.33 1.47 6.63
N GLY A 213 26.12 0.59 5.64
CA GLY A 213 25.73 -0.81 5.82
C GLY A 213 24.27 -1.02 6.19
N ARG A 214 23.45 0.03 6.24
CA ARG A 214 21.99 -0.09 6.41
C ARG A 214 21.34 -0.43 5.07
N VAL A 215 20.14 -0.98 5.12
CA VAL A 215 19.32 -1.20 3.92
C VAL A 215 19.11 0.15 3.22
N ASP A 216 19.48 0.23 1.94
CA ASP A 216 19.23 1.39 1.11
C ASP A 216 17.74 1.41 0.71
N PRO A 217 16.96 2.41 1.13
CA PRO A 217 15.52 2.43 0.85
C PRO A 217 15.19 2.47 -0.66
N LYS A 218 16.13 2.90 -1.51
CA LYS A 218 15.94 3.03 -2.96
C LYS A 218 16.31 1.76 -3.74
N GLY A 219 16.82 0.72 -3.08
CA GLY A 219 17.22 -0.50 -3.78
C GLY A 219 18.55 -0.39 -4.53
N GLY A 220 19.45 0.51 -4.13
CA GLY A 220 20.79 0.59 -4.72
C GLY A 220 20.85 1.36 -6.03
N VAL A 221 19.76 2.03 -6.40
CA VAL A 221 19.63 2.85 -7.60
C VAL A 221 19.01 4.20 -7.24
N PRO A 222 19.23 5.27 -8.02
CA PRO A 222 18.51 6.53 -7.85
C PRO A 222 17.00 6.35 -8.04
N LEU A 223 16.21 7.28 -7.47
CA LEU A 223 14.79 7.37 -7.82
C LEU A 223 14.62 7.76 -9.30
N PRO A 224 13.48 7.44 -9.92
CA PRO A 224 13.27 7.72 -11.34
C PRO A 224 13.31 9.22 -11.61
N ARG A 225 14.00 9.61 -12.67
CA ARG A 225 13.96 10.98 -13.19
C ARG A 225 12.62 11.22 -13.85
N VAL A 226 12.09 12.43 -13.70
CA VAL A 226 10.81 12.85 -14.24
C VAL A 226 11.06 13.80 -15.40
N PHE A 227 10.56 13.44 -16.58
CA PHE A 227 10.65 14.24 -17.79
C PHE A 227 9.26 14.72 -18.19
N TYR A 228 9.14 16.01 -18.47
CA TYR A 228 8.00 16.58 -19.17
C TYR A 228 8.30 16.57 -20.67
N VAL A 229 7.42 15.95 -21.46
CA VAL A 229 7.58 15.81 -22.91
C VAL A 229 6.39 16.42 -23.63
N TYR A 230 6.61 17.21 -24.68
CA TYR A 230 5.53 17.76 -25.49
C TYR A 230 5.90 17.92 -26.96
N ASP A 231 4.89 17.89 -27.85
CA ASP A 231 5.03 18.26 -29.26
C ASP A 231 4.76 19.77 -29.46
N PRO A 232 5.76 20.58 -29.88
CA PRO A 232 5.56 21.98 -30.21
C PRO A 232 4.50 22.25 -31.28
N ALA A 233 4.21 21.28 -32.16
CA ALA A 233 3.23 21.41 -33.24
C ALA A 233 1.79 21.35 -32.74
N THR A 234 1.53 20.65 -31.63
CA THR A 234 0.19 20.52 -31.02
C THR A 234 0.05 21.32 -29.72
N ALA A 235 1.17 21.85 -29.19
CA ALA A 235 1.19 22.69 -28.00
C ALA A 235 0.21 23.88 -28.07
N THR A 236 -0.63 24.00 -27.03
CA THR A 236 -1.57 25.10 -26.83
C THR A 236 -0.87 26.31 -26.17
N PRO A 237 -1.61 27.41 -25.90
CA PRO A 237 -1.10 28.49 -25.04
C PRO A 237 -0.86 28.09 -23.58
N GLU A 238 -1.50 27.01 -23.10
CA GLU A 238 -1.40 26.54 -21.71
C GLU A 238 -0.28 25.51 -21.51
N THR A 239 0.21 24.89 -22.60
CA THR A 239 1.38 24.00 -22.61
C THR A 239 2.63 24.71 -22.06
N PRO A 240 3.20 24.25 -20.92
CA PRO A 240 4.48 24.75 -20.44
C PRO A 240 5.58 24.57 -21.49
N ARG A 241 6.45 25.57 -21.66
CA ARG A 241 7.50 25.54 -22.70
C ARG A 241 8.91 25.48 -22.16
N ASP A 242 9.04 25.57 -20.84
CA ASP A 242 10.29 25.49 -20.10
C ASP A 242 10.04 24.86 -18.72
N ALA A 243 11.13 24.50 -18.04
CA ALA A 243 11.08 23.86 -16.74
C ALA A 243 10.34 24.71 -15.70
N LEU A 244 10.58 26.03 -15.66
CA LEU A 244 9.98 26.90 -14.65
C LEU A 244 8.45 26.94 -14.77
N ALA A 245 7.93 27.09 -15.99
CA ALA A 245 6.48 27.07 -16.23
C ALA A 245 5.84 25.72 -15.85
N PHE A 246 6.56 24.61 -16.05
CA PHE A 246 6.08 23.28 -15.67
C PHE A 246 6.14 23.09 -14.14
N CYS A 247 7.19 23.58 -13.49
CA CYS A 247 7.33 23.55 -12.04
C CYS A 247 6.24 24.38 -11.36
N ASP A 248 5.91 25.57 -11.88
CA ASP A 248 4.78 26.37 -11.41
C ASP A 248 3.45 25.59 -11.51
N LEU A 249 3.31 24.70 -12.51
CA LEU A 249 2.14 23.83 -12.67
C LEU A 249 2.13 22.71 -11.61
N ILE A 250 3.26 22.03 -11.39
CA ILE A 250 3.41 21.04 -10.31
C ILE A 250 3.09 21.67 -8.95
N ASP A 251 3.63 22.86 -8.64
CA ASP A 251 3.42 23.54 -7.36
C ASP A 251 1.94 23.82 -7.10
N ARG A 252 1.18 24.20 -8.14
CA ARG A 252 -0.28 24.40 -8.02
C ARG A 252 -0.99 23.07 -7.78
N SER A 253 -0.69 22.04 -8.56
CA SER A 253 -1.24 20.70 -8.39
C SER A 253 -0.95 20.13 -7.00
N ALA A 254 0.27 20.32 -6.49
CA ALA A 254 0.68 19.90 -5.16
C ALA A 254 -0.04 20.70 -4.06
N ALA A 255 -0.23 22.02 -4.23
CA ALA A 255 -0.98 22.82 -3.27
C ALA A 255 -2.46 22.39 -3.17
N GLU A 256 -3.10 22.11 -4.30
CA GLU A 256 -4.47 21.60 -4.37
C GLU A 256 -4.58 20.20 -3.73
N ALA A 257 -3.65 19.31 -4.07
CA ALA A 257 -3.50 18.00 -3.47
C ALA A 257 -3.37 18.06 -1.93
N SER A 258 -2.49 18.94 -1.44
CA SER A 258 -2.26 19.12 0.00
C SER A 258 -3.50 19.64 0.72
N GLU A 259 -4.30 20.52 0.10
CA GLU A 259 -5.57 20.97 0.66
C GLU A 259 -6.57 19.82 0.79
N GLN A 260 -6.69 18.96 -0.24
CA GLN A 260 -7.57 17.79 -0.20
C GLN A 260 -7.14 16.80 0.89
N VAL A 261 -5.85 16.52 1.02
CA VAL A 261 -5.33 15.64 2.08
C VAL A 261 -5.54 16.27 3.44
N PHE A 262 -5.37 17.59 3.60
CA PHE A 262 -5.65 18.27 4.85
C PHE A 262 -7.12 18.14 5.23
N LEU A 263 -8.05 18.34 4.29
CA LEU A 263 -9.49 18.18 4.54
C LEU A 263 -9.85 16.73 4.92
N ALA A 264 -9.31 15.75 4.21
CA ALA A 264 -9.52 14.33 4.54
C ALA A 264 -8.94 13.98 5.91
N THR A 265 -7.73 14.46 6.21
CA THR A 265 -7.07 14.19 7.49
C THR A 265 -7.67 14.96 8.65
N ASP A 266 -8.19 16.18 8.49
CA ASP A 266 -8.91 16.90 9.54
C ASP A 266 -10.27 16.27 9.82
N ALA A 267 -10.97 15.75 8.80
CA ALA A 267 -12.19 14.97 8.98
C ALA A 267 -11.92 13.66 9.77
N ILE A 268 -10.81 12.99 9.48
CA ILE A 268 -10.36 11.79 10.19
C ILE A 268 -9.82 12.12 11.58
N ALA A 269 -9.11 13.25 11.68
CA ALA A 269 -8.49 13.76 12.88
C ALA A 269 -9.38 14.77 13.59
N ASP A 270 -10.71 14.58 13.57
CA ASP A 270 -11.53 15.06 14.69
C ASP A 270 -10.97 14.42 15.97
N ARG A 271 -9.99 15.13 16.52
CA ARG A 271 -9.05 14.67 17.55
C ARG A 271 -9.79 14.38 18.83
N GLU A 272 -10.95 15.00 19.01
CA GLU A 272 -11.85 14.74 20.12
C GLU A 272 -12.52 13.38 19.93
N ALA A 273 -13.02 13.07 18.73
CA ALA A 273 -13.52 11.73 18.38
C ALA A 273 -12.42 10.67 18.52
N LEU A 274 -11.20 10.86 18.00
CA LEU A 274 -10.12 9.89 18.15
C LEU A 274 -9.64 9.73 19.59
N THR A 275 -9.60 10.79 20.39
CA THR A 275 -9.25 10.72 21.81
C THR A 275 -10.35 10.01 22.60
N VAL A 276 -11.62 10.27 22.28
CA VAL A 276 -12.78 9.56 22.84
C VAL A 276 -12.74 8.10 22.42
N LEU A 277 -12.45 7.74 21.17
CA LEU A 277 -12.35 6.35 20.74
C LEU A 277 -11.15 5.60 21.32
N ARG A 278 -10.03 6.29 21.56
CA ARG A 278 -8.86 5.71 22.25
C ARG A 278 -9.07 5.56 23.76
N SER A 279 -9.93 6.40 24.37
CA SER A 279 -10.16 6.42 25.82
C SER A 279 -11.48 5.74 26.27
N ALA A 280 -12.46 5.66 25.37
CA ALA A 280 -13.64 4.83 25.52
C ALA A 280 -13.18 3.39 25.42
N GLY A 281 -13.03 2.75 26.59
CA GLY A 281 -12.92 1.30 26.61
C GLY A 281 -14.09 0.71 25.83
N THR A 282 -13.87 -0.40 25.13
CA THR A 282 -14.80 -1.08 24.19
C THR A 282 -16.27 -1.26 24.59
N ALA A 283 -16.68 -0.99 25.84
CA ALA A 283 -18.01 -1.29 26.34
C ALA A 283 -19.11 -0.37 25.78
N ASP A 284 -18.73 0.73 25.11
CA ASP A 284 -19.66 1.82 24.81
C ASP A 284 -19.60 2.31 23.35
N VAL A 285 -19.07 1.53 22.39
CA VAL A 285 -19.24 1.89 20.96
C VAL A 285 -20.63 1.40 20.52
N PRO A 286 -21.63 2.29 20.38
CA PRO A 286 -23.00 1.86 20.14
C PRO A 286 -23.11 1.14 18.79
N GLY A 287 -23.74 -0.04 18.79
CA GLY A 287 -23.97 -0.84 17.59
C GLY A 287 -22.77 -1.66 17.11
N TYR A 288 -21.61 -1.60 17.77
CA TYR A 288 -20.49 -2.51 17.44
C TYR A 288 -20.79 -3.92 17.97
N GLU A 289 -21.10 -4.83 17.06
CA GLU A 289 -21.48 -6.21 17.36
C GLU A 289 -20.77 -7.13 16.36
N PRO A 290 -19.44 -7.34 16.52
CA PRO A 290 -18.72 -8.21 15.59
C PRO A 290 -19.25 -9.66 15.69
N PRO A 291 -19.13 -10.46 14.61
CA PRO A 291 -19.66 -11.82 14.56
C PRO A 291 -19.28 -12.68 15.78
N GLU A 292 -20.17 -13.62 16.14
CA GLU A 292 -19.88 -14.58 17.19
C GLU A 292 -18.75 -15.57 16.81
N GLY A 293 -18.39 -15.68 15.54
CA GLY A 293 -17.23 -16.44 15.07
C GLY A 293 -15.94 -15.63 15.05
N VAL A 294 -14.86 -16.28 14.64
CA VAL A 294 -13.75 -15.60 13.96
C VAL A 294 -14.01 -15.82 12.48
N ASP A 295 -14.86 -14.97 11.91
CA ASP A 295 -15.28 -15.03 10.52
C ASP A 295 -14.46 -14.04 9.69
N TRP A 296 -14.17 -14.43 8.44
CA TRP A 296 -13.40 -13.67 7.49
C TRP A 296 -14.20 -13.46 6.22
N TRP A 297 -14.05 -12.29 5.61
CA TRP A 297 -14.74 -11.90 4.38
C TRP A 297 -13.77 -11.19 3.45
N VAL A 298 -14.15 -11.14 2.17
CA VAL A 298 -13.45 -10.31 1.19
C VAL A 298 -13.79 -8.86 1.47
N PHE A 299 -12.78 -8.02 1.64
CA PHE A 299 -12.98 -6.59 1.79
C PHE A 299 -13.19 -5.99 0.40
N SER A 300 -14.45 -5.67 0.10
CA SER A 300 -14.91 -5.07 -1.15
C SER A 300 -15.02 -3.54 -1.06
N SER A 301 -15.30 -3.00 0.12
CA SER A 301 -15.29 -1.57 0.42
C SER A 301 -15.22 -1.35 1.93
N ILE A 302 -14.82 -0.14 2.36
CA ILE A 302 -14.90 0.24 3.79
C ILE A 302 -16.35 0.14 4.29
N GLU A 303 -17.32 0.61 3.50
CA GLU A 303 -18.74 0.66 3.88
C GLU A 303 -19.34 -0.71 4.11
N GLU A 304 -19.16 -1.61 3.15
CA GLU A 304 -19.64 -2.98 3.26
C GLU A 304 -19.01 -3.67 4.47
N THR A 305 -17.70 -3.48 4.64
CA THR A 305 -16.96 -4.02 5.77
C THR A 305 -17.50 -3.44 7.08
N LEU A 306 -17.69 -2.12 7.21
CA LEU A 306 -18.26 -1.52 8.42
C LEU A 306 -19.63 -2.08 8.77
N ARG A 307 -20.51 -2.30 7.79
CA ARG A 307 -21.84 -2.88 8.06
C ARG A 307 -21.76 -4.27 8.70
N LEU A 308 -20.71 -5.05 8.43
CA LEU A 308 -20.49 -6.34 9.09
C LEU A 308 -20.12 -6.20 10.57
N ALA A 309 -19.41 -5.12 10.94
CA ALA A 309 -19.10 -4.79 12.33
C ALA A 309 -20.25 -4.08 13.07
N PHE A 310 -21.11 -3.38 12.32
CA PHE A 310 -22.18 -2.53 12.83
C PHE A 310 -23.55 -2.92 12.23
N PRO A 311 -24.07 -4.13 12.51
CA PRO A 311 -25.26 -4.65 11.82
C PRO A 311 -26.56 -3.89 12.14
N HIS A 312 -26.58 -3.09 13.22
CA HIS A 312 -27.77 -2.40 13.73
C HIS A 312 -27.58 -0.89 13.93
N GLY A 313 -26.41 -0.35 13.59
CA GLY A 313 -26.08 1.06 13.78
C GLY A 313 -26.02 1.84 12.47
N ASP A 314 -26.11 3.16 12.58
CA ASP A 314 -25.57 4.05 11.54
C ASP A 314 -24.06 3.84 11.55
N ALA A 315 -23.57 2.94 10.70
CA ALA A 315 -22.15 2.87 10.42
C ALA A 315 -21.69 4.28 10.04
N PRO A 316 -20.54 4.76 10.55
CA PRO A 316 -19.99 6.03 10.10
C PRO A 316 -20.00 6.04 8.57
N GLU A 317 -20.56 7.08 7.93
CA GLU A 317 -20.47 7.23 6.47
C GLU A 317 -18.99 7.19 6.11
N PRO A 318 -18.51 6.12 5.49
CA PRO A 318 -17.11 6.03 5.17
C PRO A 318 -16.84 6.93 3.98
N GLY A 319 -15.61 7.46 3.91
CA GLY A 319 -15.12 7.94 2.63
C GLY A 319 -15.18 6.82 1.59
N THR A 320 -15.40 7.19 0.33
CA THR A 320 -15.40 6.29 -0.83
C THR A 320 -13.97 5.83 -1.12
N SER A 321 -13.38 4.98 -0.27
CA SER A 321 -12.13 4.32 -0.64
C SER A 321 -12.46 2.96 -1.25
N GLU A 322 -12.23 2.83 -2.54
CA GLU A 322 -12.23 1.53 -3.19
C GLU A 322 -11.04 0.69 -2.70
N PRO A 323 -11.19 -0.64 -2.59
CA PRO A 323 -10.06 -1.51 -2.30
C PRO A 323 -9.01 -1.32 -3.38
N SER A 324 -7.76 -1.21 -2.94
CA SER A 324 -6.67 -1.01 -3.88
C SER A 324 -6.55 -2.21 -4.84
N LEU A 325 -6.45 -1.93 -6.14
CA LEU A 325 -6.34 -2.91 -7.22
C LEU A 325 -5.20 -3.94 -7.04
N GLU A 326 -4.17 -3.59 -6.26
CA GLU A 326 -3.01 -4.44 -6.00
C GLU A 326 -3.24 -5.56 -4.99
N TYR A 327 -4.24 -5.39 -4.13
CA TYR A 327 -4.38 -6.22 -2.94
C TYR A 327 -5.70 -6.93 -2.97
N ASP A 328 -5.62 -8.20 -2.64
CA ASP A 328 -6.79 -8.94 -2.23
C ASP A 328 -6.78 -9.02 -0.71
N TYR A 329 -7.83 -8.43 -0.15
CA TYR A 329 -7.98 -8.24 1.28
C TYR A 329 -8.96 -9.26 1.83
N LEU A 330 -8.47 -10.09 2.74
CA LEU A 330 -9.31 -10.92 3.58
C LEU A 330 -9.33 -10.31 4.98
N SER A 331 -10.49 -9.88 5.46
CA SER A 331 -10.60 -9.12 6.71
C SER A 331 -11.49 -9.82 7.73
N ALA A 332 -11.20 -9.59 9.01
CA ALA A 332 -11.99 -10.07 10.13
C ALA A 332 -12.04 -8.99 11.23
N PHE A 333 -13.16 -8.90 11.95
CA PHE A 333 -13.38 -7.99 13.08
C PHE A 333 -13.32 -8.74 14.38
N PHE A 334 -12.78 -8.07 15.39
CA PHE A 334 -12.53 -8.66 16.68
C PHE A 334 -12.95 -7.73 17.80
N ASP A 335 -13.57 -8.32 18.81
CA ASP A 335 -13.77 -7.69 20.11
C ASP A 335 -12.68 -8.18 21.09
N PRO A 336 -11.77 -7.30 21.54
CA PRO A 336 -10.74 -7.66 22.53
C PRO A 336 -11.29 -7.89 23.94
N LYS A 337 -12.59 -7.69 24.18
CA LYS A 337 -13.27 -7.95 25.48
C LYS A 337 -14.32 -9.05 25.41
N ARG A 338 -14.26 -9.93 24.41
CA ARG A 338 -15.26 -10.97 24.19
C ARG A 338 -15.34 -11.98 25.33
N GLY A 339 -16.03 -11.62 26.41
CA GLY A 339 -16.28 -12.41 27.62
C GLY A 339 -15.06 -12.73 28.48
N THR A 340 -15.28 -13.54 29.53
CA THR A 340 -14.24 -14.09 30.43
C THR A 340 -13.28 -15.06 29.74
N GLU A 341 -13.56 -15.42 28.49
CA GLU A 341 -12.75 -16.30 27.64
C GLU A 341 -11.96 -15.55 26.56
N GLY A 342 -12.12 -14.22 26.41
CA GLY A 342 -11.65 -13.47 25.23
C GLY A 342 -10.40 -12.62 25.40
N GLU A 343 -9.49 -12.97 26.30
CA GLU A 343 -8.24 -12.21 26.50
C GLU A 343 -7.29 -12.27 25.28
N VAL A 344 -7.39 -13.38 24.54
CA VAL A 344 -6.51 -13.72 23.43
C VAL A 344 -7.34 -14.25 22.27
N LEU A 345 -7.12 -13.67 21.09
CA LEU A 345 -7.54 -14.23 19.82
C LEU A 345 -6.38 -15.05 19.25
N VAL A 346 -6.68 -16.24 18.74
CA VAL A 346 -5.72 -17.05 18.00
C VAL A 346 -6.34 -17.42 16.67
N PHE A 347 -5.61 -17.22 15.57
CA PHE A 347 -5.99 -17.75 14.27
C PHE A 347 -4.81 -18.38 13.56
N ARG A 348 -5.11 -19.34 12.69
CA ARG A 348 -4.13 -20.14 11.96
C ARG A 348 -4.60 -20.38 10.54
N PHE A 349 -3.68 -20.29 9.60
CA PHE A 349 -3.91 -20.57 8.19
C PHE A 349 -2.66 -21.18 7.57
N LYS A 350 -2.83 -21.91 6.48
CA LYS A 350 -1.72 -22.30 5.62
C LYS A 350 -1.18 -21.03 4.99
N ALA A 351 0.08 -20.70 5.25
CA ALA A 351 0.65 -19.50 4.68
C ALA A 351 0.95 -19.74 3.19
N PRO A 352 0.50 -18.86 2.29
CA PRO A 352 0.86 -18.92 0.87
C PRO A 352 2.37 -19.03 0.71
N GLU A 353 2.77 -19.81 -0.29
CA GLU A 353 4.17 -19.80 -0.70
C GLU A 353 4.47 -18.46 -1.35
N SER A 354 5.59 -17.91 -0.95
CA SER A 354 6.12 -16.66 -1.44
C SER A 354 7.63 -16.77 -1.46
N PRO A 355 8.32 -15.94 -2.27
CA PRO A 355 9.77 -15.94 -2.37
C PRO A 355 10.46 -15.89 -1.01
N ASP A 356 11.50 -16.69 -0.79
CA ASP A 356 12.45 -16.43 0.29
C ASP A 356 13.29 -15.18 -0.05
N ASP A 357 13.97 -14.65 0.97
CA ASP A 357 14.57 -13.31 1.00
C ASP A 357 15.64 -13.03 -0.07
N ASP A 358 16.22 -14.08 -0.66
CA ASP A 358 17.43 -13.97 -1.47
C ASP A 358 17.18 -13.88 -2.98
N ASP A 359 15.97 -14.19 -3.48
CA ASP A 359 15.72 -14.33 -4.93
C ASP A 359 14.93 -13.16 -5.53
N ILE A 360 15.36 -12.66 -6.71
CA ILE A 360 14.48 -11.83 -7.56
C ILE A 360 13.48 -12.80 -8.17
N ILE A 361 12.22 -12.71 -7.76
CA ILE A 361 11.23 -13.68 -8.17
C ILE A 361 10.23 -13.09 -9.15
N THR A 362 10.05 -13.81 -10.24
CA THR A 362 8.98 -13.66 -11.22
C THR A 362 7.62 -13.96 -10.62
N ASN A 363 6.59 -13.29 -11.12
CA ASN A 363 5.23 -13.65 -10.75
C ASN A 363 4.84 -15.07 -11.21
N ASP A 364 5.58 -15.70 -12.13
CA ASP A 364 5.24 -16.99 -12.72
C ASP A 364 5.65 -18.22 -11.90
N SER A 365 6.43 -18.05 -10.81
CA SER A 365 7.05 -19.16 -10.09
C SER A 365 6.55 -19.36 -8.65
N THR A 366 5.80 -18.39 -8.10
CA THR A 366 5.21 -18.49 -6.77
C THR A 366 3.72 -18.13 -6.76
N PRO A 367 2.92 -18.70 -5.84
CA PRO A 367 1.51 -18.33 -5.63
C PRO A 367 1.27 -16.83 -5.44
N LEU A 368 2.12 -16.20 -4.63
CA LEU A 368 2.14 -14.76 -4.35
C LEU A 368 3.59 -14.26 -4.36
N ARG A 369 3.81 -12.98 -4.65
CA ARG A 369 5.13 -12.35 -4.42
C ARG A 369 5.27 -11.75 -3.03
N TYR A 370 4.15 -11.41 -2.42
CA TYR A 370 4.11 -10.79 -1.10
C TYR A 370 2.75 -11.02 -0.43
N TRP A 371 2.76 -11.22 0.89
CA TRP A 371 1.55 -11.19 1.70
C TRP A 371 1.86 -10.68 3.11
N SER A 372 0.84 -10.19 3.82
CA SER A 372 1.02 -9.61 5.15
C SER A 372 -0.22 -9.73 6.03
N VAL A 373 -0.02 -9.73 7.35
CA VAL A 373 -1.08 -9.69 8.37
C VAL A 373 -1.07 -8.33 9.05
N CYS A 374 -2.18 -7.61 8.97
CA CYS A 374 -2.25 -6.20 9.33
C CYS A 374 -3.35 -5.92 10.36
N PRO A 375 -2.99 -5.59 11.62
CA PRO A 375 -3.98 -5.08 12.57
C PRO A 375 -4.45 -3.70 12.13
N MET A 376 -5.76 -3.46 12.21
CA MET A 376 -6.37 -2.18 11.89
C MET A 376 -7.33 -1.72 12.98
N GLN A 377 -7.38 -0.43 13.25
CA GLN A 377 -8.45 0.13 14.06
C GLN A 377 -9.64 0.48 13.15
N THR A 378 -10.76 -0.24 13.25
CA THR A 378 -11.90 -0.12 12.33
C THR A 378 -12.49 1.29 12.29
N LEU A 379 -12.58 1.98 13.42
CA LEU A 379 -13.16 3.35 13.43
C LEU A 379 -12.24 4.41 12.84
N ASN A 380 -11.03 4.02 12.48
CA ASN A 380 -10.06 4.89 11.89
C ASN A 380 -9.27 4.05 10.90
N PHE A 381 -9.91 3.67 9.79
CA PHE A 381 -9.39 2.72 8.79
C PHE A 381 -7.98 3.03 8.30
N MET A 382 -7.54 4.28 8.43
CA MET A 382 -6.20 4.68 8.10
C MET A 382 -5.18 4.36 9.20
N TYR A 383 -5.55 4.15 10.46
CA TYR A 383 -4.56 3.80 11.50
C TYR A 383 -4.34 2.29 11.58
N THR A 384 -3.22 1.84 11.02
CA THR A 384 -2.63 0.56 11.40
C THR A 384 -1.67 0.77 12.55
N TYR A 385 -2.05 0.30 13.73
CA TYR A 385 -1.14 0.23 14.86
C TYR A 385 -1.00 -1.22 15.33
N PRO A 386 0.22 -1.78 15.44
CA PRO A 386 1.50 -1.07 15.36
C PRO A 386 2.23 -1.16 14.02
N ARG A 387 1.81 -2.02 13.08
CA ARG A 387 2.32 -2.20 11.71
C ARG A 387 1.80 -3.52 11.16
N CYS A 388 1.79 -3.68 9.84
CA CYS A 388 1.67 -4.99 9.21
C CYS A 388 2.88 -5.86 9.50
N ILE A 389 2.66 -7.17 9.66
CA ILE A 389 3.73 -8.17 9.63
C ILE A 389 3.77 -8.79 8.23
N ALA A 390 4.91 -8.70 7.57
CA ALA A 390 5.14 -9.35 6.29
C ALA A 390 5.33 -10.87 6.44
N ASP A 391 5.09 -11.60 5.37
CA ASP A 391 5.29 -13.04 5.25
C ASP A 391 6.64 -13.56 5.75
N HIS A 392 7.76 -12.89 5.43
CA HIS A 392 9.10 -13.29 5.86
C HIS A 392 9.38 -13.00 7.35
N GLU A 393 8.59 -12.13 7.98
CA GLU A 393 8.70 -11.82 9.42
C GLU A 393 7.88 -12.80 10.27
N LEU A 394 6.95 -13.54 9.64
CA LEU A 394 6.10 -14.50 10.33
C LEU A 394 6.82 -15.83 10.53
N VAL A 395 6.92 -16.23 11.79
CA VAL A 395 7.44 -17.55 12.17
C VAL A 395 6.40 -18.61 11.81
N ARG A 396 6.85 -19.62 11.06
CA ARG A 396 6.06 -20.81 10.73
C ARG A 396 5.85 -21.68 11.97
N ASP A 397 4.73 -22.38 12.04
CA ASP A 397 4.41 -23.24 13.19
C ASP A 397 5.45 -24.38 13.30
N PRO A 398 5.99 -24.67 14.50
CA PRO A 398 7.03 -25.70 14.64
C PRO A 398 6.50 -27.13 14.40
N ASP A 399 5.20 -27.33 14.56
CA ASP A 399 4.51 -28.59 14.34
C ASP A 399 4.05 -28.79 12.89
N ASP A 400 3.96 -27.72 12.10
CA ASP A 400 3.65 -27.77 10.68
C ASP A 400 4.11 -26.49 9.96
N ALA A 401 5.26 -26.55 9.30
CA ALA A 401 5.88 -25.38 8.67
C ALA A 401 5.04 -24.76 7.54
N ALA A 402 4.02 -25.46 7.03
CA ALA A 402 3.10 -24.90 6.05
C ALA A 402 2.14 -23.87 6.65
N PHE A 403 1.97 -23.86 7.98
CA PHE A 403 1.04 -22.99 8.68
C PHE A 403 1.74 -21.86 9.43
N VAL A 404 0.98 -20.79 9.63
CA VAL A 404 1.31 -19.71 10.55
C VAL A 404 0.18 -19.55 11.54
N THR A 405 0.54 -19.42 12.81
CA THR A 405 -0.38 -19.04 13.88
C THR A 405 -0.08 -17.62 14.32
N VAL A 406 -1.13 -16.80 14.35
CA VAL A 406 -1.09 -15.42 14.83
C VAL A 406 -1.96 -15.31 16.08
N VAL A 407 -1.40 -14.66 17.08
CA VAL A 407 -2.00 -14.45 18.39
C VAL A 407 -2.18 -12.95 18.61
N MET A 408 -3.42 -12.52 18.85
CA MET A 408 -3.73 -11.13 19.14
C MET A 408 -4.24 -10.96 20.57
N SER A 409 -3.75 -9.94 21.26
CA SER A 409 -4.18 -9.61 22.63
C SER A 409 -3.89 -8.15 22.97
N LEU A 410 -4.44 -7.65 24.07
CA LEU A 410 -3.88 -6.45 24.69
C LEU A 410 -2.44 -6.74 25.21
N PRO A 411 -1.54 -5.75 25.26
CA PRO A 411 -0.16 -5.95 25.73
C PRO A 411 -0.06 -6.61 27.12
N GLU A 412 -0.90 -6.23 28.07
CA GLU A 412 -0.97 -6.80 29.41
C GLU A 412 -1.39 -8.28 29.42
N ASN A 413 -2.15 -8.70 28.41
CA ASN A 413 -2.66 -10.05 28.23
C ASN A 413 -1.77 -10.92 27.34
N ARG A 414 -0.65 -10.38 26.81
CA ARG A 414 0.26 -11.11 25.93
C ARG A 414 0.71 -12.44 26.54
N PRO A 415 0.43 -13.59 25.89
CA PRO A 415 0.97 -14.88 26.32
C PRO A 415 2.50 -14.94 26.23
N ARG A 416 3.12 -15.72 27.11
CA ARG A 416 4.58 -15.92 27.13
C ARG A 416 5.06 -16.73 25.92
N GLY A 417 6.30 -16.47 25.48
CA GLY A 417 6.96 -17.27 24.44
C GLY A 417 6.55 -16.97 23.00
N LEU A 418 5.82 -15.87 22.77
CA LEU A 418 5.41 -15.43 21.43
C LEU A 418 6.41 -14.44 20.83
N CYS A 419 6.57 -14.47 19.50
CA CYS A 419 7.39 -13.54 18.75
C CYS A 419 6.72 -12.17 18.78
N SER A 420 7.43 -11.14 19.25
CA SER A 420 6.93 -9.78 19.12
C SER A 420 7.37 -9.26 17.78
N THR A 421 6.43 -8.76 16.99
CA THR A 421 6.78 -7.88 15.88
C THR A 421 6.93 -6.45 16.30
N LEU A 422 6.81 -6.14 17.59
CA LEU A 422 7.01 -4.81 18.16
C LEU A 422 8.42 -4.55 18.69
N SER A 423 9.25 -5.58 18.82
CA SER A 423 10.61 -5.46 19.33
C SER A 423 11.58 -6.03 18.32
N ASP A 424 12.65 -5.29 18.05
CA ASP A 424 13.82 -5.81 17.31
C ASP A 424 14.45 -7.02 18.02
N GLU A 425 14.17 -7.17 19.32
CA GLU A 425 14.42 -8.39 20.07
C GLU A 425 13.42 -9.49 19.67
N HIS A 426 13.81 -10.30 18.69
CA HIS A 426 13.16 -11.60 18.48
C HIS A 426 13.74 -12.56 19.52
N PRO A 427 12.96 -13.04 20.51
CA PRO A 427 13.45 -14.09 21.38
C PRO A 427 13.83 -15.30 20.51
N VAL A 428 15.04 -15.81 20.69
CA VAL A 428 15.70 -16.86 19.89
C VAL A 428 14.87 -18.15 19.73
N ARG A 429 13.72 -18.28 20.42
CA ARG A 429 12.86 -19.47 20.46
C ARG A 429 11.37 -19.14 20.69
N CYS A 430 10.83 -18.14 20.01
CA CYS A 430 9.38 -17.98 20.03
C CYS A 430 8.68 -19.01 19.13
N ARG A 431 7.45 -19.38 19.50
CA ARG A 431 6.68 -20.45 18.83
C ARG A 431 5.72 -19.94 17.76
N TYR A 432 5.07 -18.81 18.05
CA TYR A 432 4.00 -18.24 17.24
C TYR A 432 4.10 -16.71 17.24
N ASN A 433 3.41 -16.08 16.31
CA ASN A 433 3.46 -14.64 16.08
C ASN A 433 2.50 -13.90 17.01
N TRP A 434 2.92 -12.77 17.59
CA TRP A 434 2.05 -11.91 18.40
C TRP A 434 1.94 -10.51 17.83
N ILE A 435 0.70 -10.03 17.74
CA ILE A 435 0.32 -8.68 17.33
C ILE A 435 -0.59 -8.11 18.43
N PRO A 436 -0.38 -6.88 18.93
CA PRO A 436 -1.33 -6.31 19.86
C PRO A 436 -2.63 -5.93 19.14
N PHE A 437 -3.73 -5.90 19.88
CA PHE A 437 -4.94 -5.26 19.35
C PHE A 437 -4.69 -3.76 19.11
N PRO A 438 -5.05 -3.22 17.93
CA PRO A 438 -4.89 -1.80 17.60
C PRO A 438 -5.79 -0.90 18.44
N GLY A 439 -6.90 -1.44 18.98
CA GLY A 439 -7.82 -0.68 19.80
C GLY A 439 -9.09 -1.45 20.15
N PRO A 440 -10.12 -0.76 20.65
CA PRO A 440 -11.35 -1.40 21.09
C PRO A 440 -12.18 -2.01 19.94
N VAL A 441 -12.14 -1.36 18.78
CA VAL A 441 -12.78 -1.83 17.54
C VAL A 441 -11.65 -2.21 16.61
N SER A 442 -11.29 -3.49 16.66
CA SER A 442 -10.14 -4.01 15.94
C SER A 442 -10.60 -4.83 14.74
N ALA A 443 -9.89 -4.67 13.64
CA ALA A 443 -9.89 -5.62 12.55
C ALA A 443 -8.48 -6.18 12.37
N VAL A 444 -8.39 -7.29 11.66
CA VAL A 444 -7.16 -7.69 10.98
C VAL A 444 -7.48 -7.86 9.51
N SER A 445 -6.50 -7.57 8.68
CA SER A 445 -6.54 -7.86 7.26
C SER A 445 -5.35 -8.76 6.90
N LEU A 446 -5.62 -9.86 6.22
CA LEU A 446 -4.64 -10.65 5.49
C LEU A 446 -4.64 -10.12 4.05
N ARG A 447 -3.48 -9.65 3.61
CA ARG A 447 -3.30 -9.09 2.27
C ARG A 447 -2.50 -10.02 1.40
N GLN A 448 -2.96 -10.20 0.17
CA GLN A 448 -2.27 -10.97 -0.86
C GLN A 448 -1.94 -10.02 -2.03
N ARG A 449 -0.71 -10.06 -2.54
CA ARG A 449 -0.27 -9.21 -3.65
C ARG A 449 0.38 -10.00 -4.76
N ALA A 450 0.30 -9.42 -5.97
CA ALA A 450 0.85 -9.97 -7.20
C ALA A 450 0.51 -11.47 -7.28
N HIS A 451 -0.79 -11.71 -7.37
CA HIS A 451 -1.35 -13.05 -7.39
C HIS A 451 -1.04 -13.73 -8.72
N ASN A 452 -0.73 -15.02 -8.62
CA ASN A 452 -0.67 -15.91 -9.78
C ASN A 452 -1.86 -16.89 -9.73
N ALA A 453 -2.88 -16.65 -10.56
CA ALA A 453 -4.09 -17.48 -10.62
C ALA A 453 -3.84 -18.94 -10.98
N ALA A 454 -2.81 -19.22 -11.76
CA ALA A 454 -2.47 -20.57 -12.16
C ALA A 454 -1.83 -21.37 -11.01
N LEU A 455 -1.07 -20.70 -10.14
CA LEU A 455 -0.39 -21.32 -9.00
C LEU A 455 -1.17 -21.23 -7.69
N PHE A 456 -2.12 -20.30 -7.59
CA PHE A 456 -2.92 -20.07 -6.39
C PHE A 456 -4.42 -19.93 -6.70
N PRO A 457 -5.08 -21.02 -7.13
CA PRO A 457 -6.51 -21.00 -7.42
C PRO A 457 -7.38 -20.84 -6.16
N GLU A 458 -6.84 -21.12 -4.97
CA GLU A 458 -7.52 -20.93 -3.68
C GLU A 458 -7.35 -19.51 -3.10
N SER A 459 -6.78 -18.57 -3.85
CA SER A 459 -6.63 -17.18 -3.40
C SER A 459 -7.99 -16.48 -3.27
N VAL A 460 -8.02 -15.37 -2.53
CA VAL A 460 -9.22 -14.53 -2.47
C VAL A 460 -9.51 -13.84 -3.82
N LYS A 461 -8.49 -13.58 -4.66
CA LYS A 461 -8.67 -12.99 -6.01
C LYS A 461 -9.55 -13.83 -6.92
N THR A 462 -9.39 -15.15 -6.85
CA THR A 462 -10.09 -16.11 -7.73
C THR A 462 -11.47 -16.48 -7.19
N PHE A 463 -11.84 -15.99 -6.01
CA PHE A 463 -13.14 -16.25 -5.43
C PHE A 463 -14.22 -15.46 -6.18
N THR A 464 -15.16 -16.19 -6.80
CA THR A 464 -16.29 -15.60 -7.54
C THR A 464 -17.62 -15.73 -6.80
N GLY A 465 -17.60 -16.16 -5.52
CA GLY A 465 -18.79 -16.32 -4.70
C GLY A 465 -19.23 -15.02 -4.04
N ASN A 466 -20.12 -15.11 -3.05
CA ASN A 466 -20.55 -13.94 -2.28
C ASN A 466 -19.43 -13.49 -1.31
N PRO A 467 -18.86 -12.28 -1.45
CA PRO A 467 -17.72 -11.81 -0.65
C PRO A 467 -18.00 -11.75 0.85
N SER A 468 -19.27 -11.57 1.24
CA SER A 468 -19.73 -11.52 2.63
C SER A 468 -20.18 -12.90 3.16
N CYS A 469 -19.96 -13.98 2.40
CA CYS A 469 -20.27 -15.35 2.82
C CYS A 469 -19.02 -16.14 3.22
N SER A 470 -18.68 -16.10 4.51
CA SER A 470 -17.49 -16.77 5.06
C SER A 470 -17.46 -18.29 4.84
N ARG A 471 -18.61 -18.95 4.73
CA ARG A 471 -18.68 -20.40 4.43
C ARG A 471 -18.22 -20.70 3.01
N ASP A 472 -18.76 -19.99 2.03
CA ASP A 472 -18.39 -20.16 0.62
C ASP A 472 -16.91 -19.84 0.43
N LEU A 473 -16.43 -18.80 1.11
CA LEU A 473 -15.02 -18.41 1.09
C LEU A 473 -14.11 -19.47 1.74
N TYR A 474 -14.54 -20.08 2.84
CA TYR A 474 -13.83 -21.21 3.45
C TYR A 474 -13.78 -22.43 2.53
N GLU A 475 -14.89 -22.76 1.87
CA GLU A 475 -14.95 -23.88 0.93
C GLU A 475 -14.01 -23.65 -0.27
N HIS A 476 -13.92 -22.40 -0.75
CA HIS A 476 -13.00 -22.00 -1.83
C HIS A 476 -11.53 -22.03 -1.40
N MET A 477 -11.20 -21.34 -0.31
CA MET A 477 -9.80 -21.14 0.11
C MET A 477 -9.21 -22.37 0.84
N GLY A 478 -10.06 -23.24 1.39
CA GLY A 478 -9.64 -24.43 2.13
C GLY A 478 -8.71 -24.10 3.29
N ALA A 479 -7.50 -24.69 3.30
CA ALA A 479 -6.52 -24.48 4.37
C ALA A 479 -5.93 -23.05 4.41
N TYR A 480 -6.07 -22.28 3.33
CA TYR A 480 -5.64 -20.88 3.29
C TYR A 480 -6.64 -19.93 3.98
N TYR A 481 -7.88 -20.38 4.22
CA TYR A 481 -8.85 -19.64 5.03
C TYR A 481 -8.40 -19.66 6.50
N PRO A 482 -8.26 -18.50 7.17
CA PRO A 482 -7.84 -18.49 8.57
C PRO A 482 -8.94 -18.98 9.50
N SER A 483 -8.61 -20.01 10.27
CA SER A 483 -9.47 -20.56 11.32
C SER A 483 -9.03 -19.97 12.65
N GLY A 484 -9.95 -19.37 13.40
CA GLY A 484 -9.62 -18.73 14.67
C GLY A 484 -10.62 -18.95 15.78
N ARG A 485 -10.20 -18.59 16.99
CA ARG A 485 -11.04 -18.58 18.18
C ARG A 485 -10.50 -17.64 19.25
N TYR A 486 -11.38 -17.29 20.17
CA TYR A 486 -11.01 -16.68 21.44
C TYR A 486 -10.66 -17.73 22.50
N CYS A 487 -9.71 -17.38 23.37
CA CYS A 487 -9.37 -18.12 24.58
C CYS A 487 -8.67 -17.22 25.62
N SER A 488 -8.66 -17.67 26.87
CA SER A 488 -7.90 -16.99 27.92
C SER A 488 -6.40 -17.16 27.70
N LYS A 489 -5.60 -16.23 28.22
CA LYS A 489 -4.13 -16.34 28.26
C LYS A 489 -3.70 -17.67 28.87
N ARG A 490 -4.37 -18.09 29.95
CA ARG A 490 -4.08 -19.35 30.64
C ARG A 490 -4.36 -20.56 29.75
N GLN A 491 -5.49 -20.59 29.04
CA GLN A 491 -5.81 -21.70 28.12
C GLN A 491 -4.79 -21.77 26.97
N PHE A 492 -4.35 -20.63 26.44
CA PHE A 492 -3.30 -20.59 25.44
C PHE A 492 -1.98 -21.15 25.97
N GLU A 493 -1.50 -20.63 27.11
CA GLU A 493 -0.23 -21.06 27.72
C GLU A 493 -0.25 -22.52 28.18
N SER A 494 -1.42 -23.09 28.49
CA SER A 494 -1.55 -24.52 28.81
C SER A 494 -1.76 -25.42 27.60
N GLY A 495 -1.87 -24.87 26.37
CA GLY A 495 -2.18 -25.63 25.16
C GLY A 495 -3.64 -26.11 25.06
N ALA A 496 -4.53 -25.62 25.92
CA ALA A 496 -5.96 -25.93 25.89
C ALA A 496 -6.72 -25.09 24.83
N CYS A 497 -6.09 -24.04 24.29
CA CYS A 497 -6.61 -23.25 23.19
C CYS A 497 -6.34 -23.97 21.85
N THR A 498 -7.16 -24.96 21.52
CA THR A 498 -7.05 -25.69 20.26
C THR A 498 -7.86 -25.00 19.17
N ILE A 499 -7.24 -24.77 18.01
CA ILE A 499 -7.92 -24.27 16.82
C ILE A 499 -8.62 -25.46 16.15
N SER A 500 -9.95 -25.43 16.12
CA SER A 500 -10.78 -26.36 15.35
C SER A 500 -11.13 -25.75 14.00
N ALA A 501 -11.85 -26.51 13.16
CA ALA A 501 -12.51 -25.94 12.00
C ALA A 501 -13.36 -24.71 12.40
N PRO A 502 -13.49 -23.70 11.52
CA PRO A 502 -14.28 -22.51 11.82
C PRO A 502 -15.73 -22.89 12.14
N VAL A 503 -16.33 -22.13 13.06
CA VAL A 503 -17.78 -22.20 13.32
C VAL A 503 -18.40 -21.01 12.61
N PHE A 504 -19.07 -21.28 11.49
CA PHE A 504 -19.77 -20.25 10.74
C PHE A 504 -21.12 -19.95 11.38
N GLY A 505 -21.53 -18.69 11.37
CA GLY A 505 -22.92 -18.31 11.64
C GLY A 505 -23.92 -18.97 10.69
N ASP A 506 -25.19 -18.99 11.09
CA ASP A 506 -26.32 -19.52 10.31
C ASP A 506 -26.70 -18.56 9.17
N GLY A 507 -25.81 -18.33 8.21
CA GLY A 507 -26.09 -17.57 6.98
C GLY A 507 -24.91 -16.74 6.50
N CYS A 508 -24.89 -16.44 5.20
CA CYS A 508 -24.11 -15.32 4.67
C CYS A 508 -24.65 -14.04 5.32
N ALA A 509 -23.80 -13.09 5.70
CA ALA A 509 -24.28 -11.82 6.22
C ALA A 509 -25.19 -11.18 5.17
N SER A 510 -26.50 -11.11 5.45
CA SER A 510 -27.45 -10.48 4.54
C SER A 510 -27.25 -8.98 4.67
N ILE A 511 -26.39 -8.42 3.82
CA ILE A 511 -26.28 -6.98 3.68
C ILE A 511 -27.57 -6.54 2.97
N PRO A 512 -28.45 -5.77 3.63
CA PRO A 512 -29.69 -5.36 3.02
C PRO A 512 -29.38 -4.60 1.72
N PRO A 513 -30.04 -4.92 0.59
CA PRO A 513 -29.86 -4.18 -0.65
C PRO A 513 -30.27 -2.72 -0.45
N GLN A 514 -29.50 -1.79 -1.04
CA GLN A 514 -29.78 -0.35 -1.03
C GLN A 514 -31.06 0.00 -1.79
#